data_AF-A0A926CSX2-F1
#
_entry.id   AF-A0A926CSX2-F1
#
_cell.length_a   1.000
_cell.length_b   1.000
_cell.length_c   1.000
_cell.angle_alpha   90.00
_cell.angle_beta   90.00
_cell.angle_gamma   90.00
#
_symmetry.space_group_name_H-M   'P 1'
#
loop_
_entity.id
_entity.type
_entity.pdbx_description
1 polymer ?
#
loop_
_entity_poly.entity_id
_entity_poly.type
_entity_poly.pdbx_seq_one_letter_code
_entity_poly.pdbx_strand_id
1 'polypeptide(L)'
;VNEDRIKGITDVRDESDLSEPVRIVIELKRDADPEVVLNQLYQFSPLQDSVSLIMLALVDGKPRELSLKQMLEEFIRHRVNVIRRRTEFLLAKSRQRKHTVEGLLIALANIDEIIRIIRASKTQAEAKAGIMLVECPAAMLQRAIGDNGFKQFQEERGAADGYTLTAVQADAILRMTLGQLVNLEQER
;
A
#
# COMPACT_ATOMS: atom_id res chain seq x y z
N VAL A 1 27.49 -48.70 0.64
CA VAL A 1 28.06 -49.77 1.49
C VAL A 1 28.33 -51.04 0.69
N ASN A 2 27.38 -51.48 -0.17
CA ASN A 2 27.50 -52.72 -0.96
C ASN A 2 28.61 -52.77 -2.03
N GLU A 3 29.33 -51.67 -2.25
CA GLU A 3 30.47 -51.59 -3.20
C GLU A 3 31.84 -51.55 -2.48
N ASP A 4 31.88 -51.80 -1.17
CA ASP A 4 33.10 -51.75 -0.32
C ASP A 4 33.88 -50.41 -0.35
N ARG A 5 33.28 -49.34 -0.88
CA ARG A 5 33.88 -47.99 -0.95
C ARG A 5 34.15 -47.37 0.42
N ILE A 6 33.31 -47.65 1.41
CA ILE A 6 33.48 -47.23 2.80
C ILE A 6 33.51 -48.50 3.64
N LYS A 7 34.64 -48.76 4.30
CA LYS A 7 34.84 -49.95 5.14
C LYS A 7 34.49 -49.65 6.59
N GLY A 8 34.25 -50.69 7.38
CA GLY A 8 34.02 -50.53 8.82
C GLY A 8 32.58 -50.24 9.23
N ILE A 9 31.63 -50.21 8.28
CA ILE A 9 30.19 -50.15 8.55
C ILE A 9 29.63 -51.59 8.58
N THR A 10 28.87 -51.89 9.62
CA THR A 10 28.17 -53.17 9.83
C THR A 10 26.72 -53.08 9.34
N ASP A 11 26.00 -52.04 9.76
CA ASP A 11 24.59 -51.85 9.42
C ASP A 11 24.26 -50.35 9.36
N VAL A 12 23.17 -50.01 8.66
CA VAL A 12 22.64 -48.64 8.58
C VAL A 12 21.13 -48.70 8.76
N ARG A 13 20.61 -48.01 9.77
CA ARG A 13 19.19 -48.01 10.14
C ARG A 13 18.64 -46.60 10.20
N ASP A 14 17.44 -46.44 9.69
CA ASP A 14 16.66 -45.22 9.88
C ASP A 14 15.74 -45.42 11.10
N GLU A 15 16.01 -44.68 12.16
CA GLU A 15 15.21 -44.65 13.40
C GLU A 15 14.41 -43.35 13.52
N SER A 16 14.17 -42.68 12.39
CA SER A 16 13.37 -41.45 12.36
C SER A 16 11.91 -41.73 12.76
N ASP A 17 11.38 -40.97 13.70
CA ASP A 17 10.01 -41.07 14.18
C ASP A 17 9.35 -39.69 14.43
N LEU A 18 8.15 -39.68 15.01
CA LEU A 18 7.41 -38.45 15.31
C LEU A 18 8.08 -37.58 16.38
N SER A 19 8.83 -38.18 17.30
CA SER A 19 9.58 -37.50 18.36
C SER A 19 10.99 -37.10 17.93
N GLU A 20 11.60 -37.87 17.03
CA GLU A 20 12.93 -37.67 16.46
C GLU A 20 12.83 -37.68 14.91
N PRO A 21 12.48 -36.55 14.28
CA PRO A 21 12.12 -36.49 12.86
C PRO A 21 13.22 -36.90 11.87
N VAL A 22 14.49 -36.86 12.30
CA VAL A 22 15.64 -37.30 11.51
C VAL A 22 16.64 -37.98 12.44
N ARG A 23 16.72 -39.31 12.35
CA ARG A 23 17.72 -40.12 13.06
C ARG A 23 18.17 -41.29 12.20
N ILE A 24 19.42 -41.23 11.76
CA ILE A 24 20.08 -42.32 11.04
C ILE A 24 21.16 -42.90 11.96
N VAL A 25 21.08 -44.19 12.25
CA VAL A 25 22.04 -44.93 13.05
C VAL A 25 22.93 -45.75 12.13
N ILE A 26 24.24 -45.52 12.21
CA ILE A 26 25.25 -46.27 11.47
C ILE A 26 26.02 -47.11 12.48
N GLU A 27 25.87 -48.44 12.40
CA GLU A 27 26.62 -49.36 13.25
C GLU A 27 27.99 -49.65 12.63
N LEU A 28 29.03 -49.61 13.46
CA LEU A 28 30.40 -49.84 13.04
C LEU A 28 30.89 -51.24 13.40
N LYS A 29 31.93 -51.71 12.71
CA LYS A 29 32.65 -52.92 13.12
C LYS A 29 33.50 -52.63 14.35
N ARG A 30 33.75 -53.66 15.17
CA ARG A 30 34.51 -53.51 16.44
C ARG A 30 35.93 -52.96 16.27
N ASP A 31 36.54 -53.21 15.13
CA ASP A 31 37.90 -52.81 14.75
C ASP A 31 37.93 -51.52 13.93
N ALA A 32 36.78 -50.94 13.60
CA ALA A 32 36.71 -49.71 12.82
C ALA A 32 36.86 -48.49 13.73
N ASP A 33 37.70 -47.54 13.29
CA ASP A 33 37.81 -46.23 13.93
C ASP A 33 36.63 -45.33 13.47
N PRO A 34 35.76 -44.87 14.40
CA PRO A 34 34.60 -44.05 14.06
C PRO A 34 34.95 -42.75 13.34
N GLU A 35 36.07 -42.10 13.66
CA GLU A 35 36.46 -40.82 13.04
C GLU A 35 36.88 -41.03 11.58
N VAL A 36 37.57 -42.14 11.30
CA VAL A 36 37.96 -42.51 9.93
C VAL A 36 36.72 -42.81 9.09
N VAL A 37 35.75 -43.55 9.63
CA VAL A 37 34.51 -43.85 8.91
C VAL A 37 33.68 -42.58 8.69
N LEU A 38 33.60 -41.67 9.66
CA LEU A 38 32.90 -40.39 9.51
C LEU A 38 33.53 -39.50 8.43
N ASN A 39 34.85 -39.41 8.38
CA ASN A 39 35.55 -38.66 7.33
C ASN A 39 35.31 -39.27 5.93
N GLN A 40 35.31 -40.60 5.83
CA GLN A 40 34.95 -41.28 4.58
C GLN A 40 33.49 -41.03 4.19
N LEU A 41 32.58 -40.97 5.17
CA LEU A 41 31.18 -40.63 4.95
C LEU A 41 31.05 -39.20 4.41
N TYR A 42 31.77 -38.22 4.95
CA TYR A 42 31.77 -36.86 4.38
C TYR A 42 32.35 -36.81 2.96
N GLN A 43 33.36 -37.62 2.67
CA GLN A 43 34.04 -37.60 1.37
C GLN A 43 33.28 -38.34 0.26
N PHE A 44 32.66 -39.48 0.59
CA PHE A 44 32.09 -40.42 -0.39
C PHE A 44 30.56 -40.49 -0.38
N SER A 45 29.91 -39.64 0.42
CA SER A 45 28.45 -39.53 0.47
C SER A 45 28.01 -38.06 0.38
N PRO A 46 26.72 -37.78 0.09
CA PRO A 46 26.22 -36.41 -0.01
C PRO A 46 26.02 -35.72 1.36
N LEU A 47 26.57 -36.26 2.45
CA LEU A 47 26.50 -35.64 3.78
C LEU A 47 27.24 -34.30 3.87
N GLN A 48 28.20 -34.06 2.96
CA GLN A 48 28.86 -32.78 2.81
C GLN A 48 28.88 -32.40 1.33
N ASP A 49 28.30 -31.26 1.00
CA ASP A 49 28.28 -30.72 -0.36
C ASP A 49 28.61 -29.23 -0.35
N SER A 50 29.03 -28.70 -1.51
CA SER A 50 29.34 -27.30 -1.71
C SER A 50 28.21 -26.59 -2.45
N VAL A 51 27.82 -25.41 -1.97
CA VAL A 51 26.88 -24.54 -2.68
C VAL A 51 27.62 -23.29 -3.13
N SER A 52 27.67 -23.08 -4.44
CA SER A 52 28.22 -21.86 -5.03
C SER A 52 27.14 -20.78 -5.07
N LEU A 53 27.44 -19.61 -4.50
CA LEU A 53 26.52 -18.47 -4.44
C LEU A 53 26.92 -17.41 -5.47
N ILE A 54 25.98 -17.07 -6.35
CA ILE A 54 26.08 -15.91 -7.25
C ILE A 54 24.84 -15.03 -7.10
N MET A 55 25.06 -13.78 -6.72
CA MET A 55 24.00 -12.78 -6.56
C MET A 55 23.77 -12.06 -7.89
N LEU A 56 23.10 -12.73 -8.83
CA LEU A 56 22.77 -12.20 -10.15
C LEU A 56 21.30 -11.74 -10.18
N ALA A 57 21.06 -10.50 -10.62
CA ALA A 57 19.71 -9.95 -10.74
C ALA A 57 19.58 -8.98 -11.92
N LEU A 58 18.34 -8.68 -12.32
CA LEU A 58 18.06 -7.62 -13.28
C LEU A 58 17.98 -6.27 -12.57
N VAL A 59 18.83 -5.33 -12.96
CA VAL A 59 18.74 -3.92 -12.56
C VAL A 59 18.47 -3.11 -13.82
N ASP A 60 17.35 -2.39 -13.83
CA ASP A 60 16.89 -1.60 -14.99
C ASP A 60 16.84 -2.42 -16.30
N GLY A 61 16.40 -3.67 -16.20
CA GLY A 61 16.23 -4.59 -17.32
C GLY A 61 17.53 -5.25 -17.81
N LYS A 62 18.68 -5.02 -17.15
CA LYS A 62 19.96 -5.63 -17.53
C LYS A 62 20.47 -6.56 -16.43
N PRO A 63 21.02 -7.75 -16.78
CA PRO A 63 21.60 -8.66 -15.81
C PRO A 63 22.88 -8.06 -15.22
N ARG A 64 22.98 -8.08 -13.89
CA ARG A 64 24.13 -7.59 -13.13
C ARG A 64 24.39 -8.50 -11.96
N GLU A 65 25.66 -8.79 -11.72
CA GLU A 65 26.12 -9.35 -10.46
C GLU A 65 26.17 -8.24 -9.41
N LEU A 66 25.68 -8.54 -8.22
CA LEU A 66 25.53 -7.60 -7.13
C LEU A 66 26.14 -8.17 -5.86
N SER A 67 26.75 -7.31 -5.06
CA SER A 67 27.03 -7.60 -3.65
C SER A 67 25.75 -7.51 -2.81
N LEU A 68 25.77 -8.06 -1.59
CA LEU A 68 24.66 -7.96 -0.64
C LEU A 68 24.25 -6.49 -0.40
N LYS A 69 25.22 -5.58 -0.27
CA LYS A 69 24.96 -4.15 -0.10
C LYS A 69 24.19 -3.58 -1.30
N GLN A 70 24.61 -3.89 -2.51
CA GLN A 70 23.94 -3.41 -3.73
C GLN A 70 22.52 -3.96 -3.85
N MET A 71 22.27 -5.22 -3.47
CA MET A 71 20.91 -5.77 -3.43
C MET A 71 20.01 -4.98 -2.45
N LEU A 72 20.51 -4.64 -1.27
CA LEU A 72 19.78 -3.84 -0.29
C LEU A 72 19.53 -2.41 -0.78
N GLU A 73 20.50 -1.80 -1.46
CA GLU A 73 20.37 -0.48 -2.07
C GLU A 73 19.28 -0.45 -3.15
N GLU A 74 19.24 -1.47 -4.02
CA GLU A 74 18.19 -1.59 -5.04
C GLU A 74 16.80 -1.84 -4.41
N PHE A 75 16.73 -2.63 -3.33
CA PHE A 75 15.50 -2.79 -2.56
C PHE A 75 15.01 -1.45 -1.97
N ILE A 76 15.90 -0.68 -1.33
CA ILE A 76 15.56 0.63 -0.76
C ILE A 76 15.13 1.60 -1.87
N ARG A 77 15.85 1.64 -3.00
CA ARG A 77 15.49 2.46 -4.17
C ARG A 77 14.06 2.15 -4.64
N HIS A 78 13.72 0.87 -4.76
CA HIS A 78 12.37 0.45 -5.10
C HIS A 78 11.34 0.92 -4.06
N ARG A 79 11.63 0.73 -2.76
CA ARG A 79 10.73 1.13 -1.67
C ARG A 79 10.45 2.63 -1.65
N VAL A 80 11.46 3.47 -1.88
CA VAL A 80 11.28 4.93 -1.98
C VAL A 80 10.30 5.29 -3.10
N ASN A 81 10.44 4.67 -4.27
CA ASN A 81 9.54 4.91 -5.40
C ASN A 81 8.10 4.45 -5.12
N VAL A 82 7.94 3.28 -4.49
CA VAL A 82 6.62 2.77 -4.09
C VAL A 82 5.95 3.69 -3.07
N ILE A 83 6.68 4.14 -2.05
CA ILE A 83 6.14 5.02 -1.02
C ILE A 83 5.75 6.36 -1.63
N ARG A 84 6.61 6.96 -2.47
CA ARG A 84 6.30 8.22 -3.16
C ARG A 84 5.00 8.12 -3.96
N ARG A 85 4.89 7.11 -4.83
CA ARG A 85 3.68 6.89 -5.65
C ARG A 85 2.42 6.68 -4.81
N ARG A 86 2.53 5.90 -3.73
CA ARG A 86 1.42 5.69 -2.79
C ARG A 86 1.00 7.00 -2.13
N THR A 87 1.96 7.79 -1.65
CA THR A 87 1.67 9.07 -0.98
C THR A 87 1.05 10.08 -1.94
N GLU A 88 1.56 10.19 -3.17
CA GLU A 88 0.98 11.04 -4.22
C GLU A 88 -0.46 10.63 -4.55
N PHE A 89 -0.71 9.33 -4.68
CA PHE A 89 -2.06 8.81 -4.90
C PHE A 89 -3.01 9.14 -3.74
N LEU A 90 -2.57 8.94 -2.50
CA LEU A 90 -3.35 9.26 -1.31
C LEU A 90 -3.61 10.77 -1.20
N LEU A 91 -2.61 11.60 -1.51
CA LEU A 91 -2.75 13.06 -1.53
C LEU A 91 -3.77 13.51 -2.58
N ALA A 92 -3.70 12.96 -3.80
CA ALA A 92 -4.66 13.27 -4.86
C ALA A 92 -6.10 12.85 -4.47
N LYS A 93 -6.26 11.67 -3.88
CA LYS A 93 -7.55 11.18 -3.39
C LYS A 93 -8.10 12.07 -2.27
N SER A 94 -7.25 12.47 -1.33
CA SER A 94 -7.64 13.38 -0.24
C SER A 94 -8.03 14.77 -0.76
N ARG A 95 -7.29 15.32 -1.74
CA ARG A 95 -7.64 16.59 -2.40
C ARG A 95 -8.97 16.52 -3.14
N GLN A 96 -9.24 15.43 -3.87
CA GLN A 96 -10.53 15.23 -4.53
C GLN A 96 -11.67 15.17 -3.51
N ARG A 97 -11.47 14.48 -2.38
CA ARG A 97 -12.47 14.43 -1.30
C ARG A 97 -12.66 15.80 -0.65
N LYS A 98 -11.58 16.52 -0.35
CA LYS A 98 -11.61 17.89 0.18
C LYS A 98 -12.45 18.79 -0.73
N HIS A 99 -12.14 18.83 -2.03
CA HIS A 99 -12.87 19.62 -3.02
C HIS A 99 -14.38 19.32 -3.03
N THR A 100 -14.76 18.05 -2.95
CA THR A 100 -16.19 17.67 -2.86
C THR A 100 -16.82 18.15 -1.55
N VAL A 101 -16.17 17.93 -0.41
CA VAL A 101 -16.68 18.33 0.92
C VAL A 101 -16.85 19.85 1.02
N GLU A 102 -15.91 20.64 0.49
CA GLU A 102 -16.04 22.10 0.43
C GLU A 102 -17.30 22.54 -0.32
N GLY A 103 -17.63 21.88 -1.43
CA GLY A 103 -18.86 22.16 -2.17
C GLY A 103 -20.13 21.84 -1.37
N LEU A 104 -20.11 20.75 -0.60
CA LEU A 104 -21.22 20.36 0.28
C LEU A 104 -21.40 21.34 1.44
N LEU A 105 -20.31 21.81 2.05
CA LEU A 105 -20.35 22.83 3.12
C LEU A 105 -20.91 24.16 2.59
N ILE A 106 -20.48 24.56 1.40
CA ILE A 106 -21.02 25.73 0.71
C ILE A 106 -22.53 25.59 0.46
N ALA A 107 -22.96 24.43 -0.05
CA ALA A 107 -24.37 24.18 -0.33
C ALA A 107 -25.22 24.19 0.92
N LEU A 108 -24.70 23.65 2.02
CA LEU A 108 -25.36 23.65 3.32
C LEU A 108 -25.52 25.08 3.87
N ALA A 109 -24.51 25.93 3.72
CA ALA A 109 -24.57 27.33 4.13
C ALA A 109 -25.64 28.14 3.35
N ASN A 110 -25.97 27.72 2.13
CA ASN A 110 -26.97 28.34 1.24
C ASN A 110 -28.14 27.39 0.90
N ILE A 111 -28.55 26.54 1.86
CA ILE A 111 -29.45 25.41 1.56
C ILE A 111 -30.80 25.84 0.96
N ASP A 112 -31.36 26.97 1.40
CA ASP A 112 -32.64 27.48 0.88
C ASP A 112 -32.54 27.90 -0.59
N GLU A 113 -31.40 28.48 -1.00
CA GLU A 113 -31.13 28.84 -2.39
C GLU A 113 -31.02 27.59 -3.26
N ILE A 114 -30.24 26.61 -2.78
CA ILE A 114 -30.01 25.35 -3.49
C ILE A 114 -31.32 24.59 -3.66
N ILE A 115 -32.16 24.49 -2.62
CA ILE A 115 -33.49 23.87 -2.69
C ILE A 115 -34.37 24.61 -3.70
N ARG A 116 -34.34 25.95 -3.73
CA ARG A 116 -35.13 26.73 -4.68
C ARG A 116 -34.73 26.44 -6.12
N ILE A 117 -33.44 26.44 -6.42
CA ILE A 117 -32.90 26.11 -7.75
C ILE A 117 -33.32 24.69 -8.16
N ILE A 118 -33.18 23.71 -7.27
CA ILE A 118 -33.55 22.32 -7.54
C ILE A 118 -35.05 22.19 -7.80
N ARG A 119 -35.91 22.81 -6.98
CA ARG A 119 -37.38 22.73 -7.13
C ARG A 119 -37.90 23.48 -8.37
N ALA A 120 -37.21 24.52 -8.82
CA ALA A 120 -37.56 25.26 -10.03
C ALA A 120 -37.10 24.56 -11.32
N SER A 121 -36.11 23.67 -11.23
CA SER A 121 -35.53 22.97 -12.38
C SER A 121 -36.39 21.78 -12.83
N LYS A 122 -36.53 21.58 -14.14
CA LYS A 122 -37.28 20.46 -14.72
C LYS A 122 -36.44 19.20 -14.88
N THR A 123 -35.11 19.34 -14.94
CA THR A 123 -34.18 18.22 -15.12
C THR A 123 -32.97 18.34 -14.18
N GLN A 124 -32.29 17.22 -13.93
CA GLN A 124 -31.04 17.23 -13.15
C GLN A 124 -29.93 18.05 -13.81
N ALA A 125 -29.87 18.06 -15.15
CA ALA A 125 -28.88 18.85 -15.89
C ALA A 125 -29.11 20.36 -15.72
N GLU A 126 -30.37 20.79 -15.74
CA GLU A 126 -30.76 22.18 -15.47
C GLU A 126 -30.44 22.59 -14.02
N ALA A 127 -30.78 21.73 -13.05
CA ALA A 127 -30.45 21.97 -11.65
C ALA A 127 -28.93 22.09 -11.42
N LYS A 128 -28.14 21.21 -12.05
CA LYS A 128 -26.67 21.27 -11.99
C LYS A 128 -26.14 22.59 -12.52
N ALA A 129 -26.62 23.03 -13.70
CA ALA A 129 -26.21 24.30 -14.29
C ALA A 129 -26.57 25.49 -13.39
N GLY A 130 -27.76 25.48 -12.78
CA GLY A 130 -28.18 26.50 -11.83
C GLY A 130 -27.31 26.53 -10.56
N ILE A 131 -27.02 25.37 -9.97
CA ILE A 131 -26.17 25.25 -8.77
C ILE A 131 -24.76 25.80 -9.02
N MET A 132 -24.19 25.58 -10.21
CA MET A 132 -22.86 26.10 -10.55
C MET A 132 -22.78 27.63 -10.61
N LEU A 133 -23.91 28.31 -10.80
CA LEU A 133 -23.98 29.77 -10.84
C LEU A 133 -24.18 30.40 -9.45
N VAL A 134 -24.36 29.59 -8.41
CA VAL A 134 -24.47 30.09 -7.04
C VAL A 134 -23.13 30.68 -6.61
N GLU A 135 -23.12 31.98 -6.35
CA GLU A 135 -21.98 32.69 -5.82
C GLU A 135 -22.04 32.73 -4.31
N CYS A 136 -20.94 32.32 -3.67
CA CYS A 136 -20.85 32.23 -2.23
C CYS A 136 -19.86 33.29 -1.72
N PRO A 137 -20.31 34.25 -0.90
CA PRO A 137 -19.43 35.28 -0.36
C PRO A 137 -18.28 34.68 0.47
N ALA A 138 -17.09 35.24 0.31
CA ALA A 138 -15.88 34.81 1.03
C ALA A 138 -16.09 34.74 2.56
N ALA A 139 -16.80 35.71 3.14
CA ALA A 139 -17.10 35.75 4.57
C ALA A 139 -17.94 34.55 5.06
N MET A 140 -18.90 34.10 4.23
CA MET A 140 -19.71 32.93 4.55
C MET A 140 -18.88 31.64 4.44
N LEU A 141 -18.06 31.55 3.40
CA LEU A 141 -17.16 30.41 3.22
C LEU A 141 -16.17 30.31 4.38
N GLN A 142 -15.52 31.41 4.75
CA GLN A 142 -14.60 31.47 5.88
C GLN A 142 -15.25 30.98 7.19
N ARG A 143 -16.52 31.34 7.43
CA ARG A 143 -17.26 30.83 8.60
C ARG A 143 -17.48 29.32 8.55
N ALA A 144 -17.72 28.76 7.35
CA ALA A 144 -18.01 27.34 7.18
C ALA A 144 -16.77 26.44 7.26
N ILE A 145 -15.62 26.88 6.72
CA ILE A 145 -14.38 26.05 6.66
C ILE A 145 -13.31 26.48 7.68
N GLY A 146 -13.57 27.54 8.44
CA GLY A 146 -12.66 28.11 9.43
C GLY A 146 -11.46 28.84 8.82
N ASP A 147 -10.73 29.63 9.63
CA ASP A 147 -9.66 30.51 9.15
C ASP A 147 -8.51 29.76 8.44
N ASN A 148 -8.10 28.61 8.98
CA ASN A 148 -7.02 27.82 8.39
C ASN A 148 -7.45 27.11 7.11
N GLY A 149 -8.68 26.58 7.07
CA GLY A 149 -9.25 25.97 5.86
C GLY A 149 -9.43 27.01 4.76
N PHE A 150 -9.88 28.22 5.13
CA PHE A 150 -10.08 29.32 4.19
C PHE A 150 -8.77 29.84 3.59
N LYS A 151 -7.71 29.98 4.39
CA LYS A 151 -6.38 30.31 3.87
C LYS A 151 -5.90 29.30 2.84
N GLN A 152 -5.99 28.00 3.15
CA GLN A 152 -5.61 26.95 2.20
C GLN A 152 -6.47 26.97 0.93
N PHE A 153 -7.76 27.25 1.06
CA PHE A 153 -8.66 27.37 -0.07
C PHE A 153 -8.29 28.57 -0.97
N GLN A 154 -7.94 29.72 -0.38
CA GLN A 154 -7.47 30.89 -1.11
C GLN A 154 -6.11 30.66 -1.78
N GLU A 155 -5.20 29.90 -1.16
CA GLU A 155 -3.94 29.49 -1.80
C GLU A 155 -4.19 28.61 -3.04
N GLU A 156 -5.21 27.77 -3.02
CA GLU A 156 -5.55 26.87 -4.12
C GLU A 156 -6.34 27.55 -5.25
N ARG A 157 -7.29 28.45 -4.92
CA ARG A 157 -8.20 29.08 -5.90
C ARG A 157 -7.94 30.56 -6.18
N GLY A 158 -7.08 31.20 -5.40
CA GLY A 158 -6.89 32.65 -5.40
C GLY A 158 -7.86 33.36 -4.45
N ALA A 159 -7.44 34.53 -3.95
CA ALA A 159 -8.28 35.40 -3.15
C ALA A 159 -9.33 36.10 -4.03
N ALA A 160 -10.61 35.98 -3.67
CA ALA A 160 -11.73 36.61 -4.34
C ALA A 160 -12.83 36.97 -3.31
N ASP A 161 -13.71 37.90 -3.67
CA ASP A 161 -14.83 38.31 -2.81
C ASP A 161 -15.98 37.29 -2.80
N GLY A 162 -16.06 36.45 -3.83
CA GLY A 162 -17.05 35.40 -4.00
C GLY A 162 -16.47 34.19 -4.75
N TYR A 163 -17.02 33.01 -4.46
CA TYR A 163 -16.59 31.74 -5.07
C TYR A 163 -17.78 30.97 -5.64
N THR A 164 -17.56 30.34 -6.79
CA THR A 164 -18.55 29.50 -7.47
C THR A 164 -18.26 28.01 -7.32
N LEU A 165 -19.31 27.21 -7.51
CA LEU A 165 -19.25 25.75 -7.41
C LEU A 165 -18.84 25.13 -8.74
N THR A 166 -17.96 24.11 -8.69
CA THR A 166 -17.59 23.37 -9.90
C THR A 166 -18.62 22.31 -10.25
N ALA A 167 -18.57 21.79 -11.48
CA ALA A 167 -19.45 20.72 -11.94
C ALA A 167 -19.43 19.47 -11.04
N VAL A 168 -18.25 19.12 -10.50
CA VAL A 168 -18.09 17.96 -9.59
C VAL A 168 -18.76 18.23 -8.24
N GLN A 169 -18.66 19.46 -7.73
CA GLN A 169 -19.33 19.87 -6.49
C GLN A 169 -20.84 19.88 -6.68
N ALA A 170 -21.34 20.45 -7.79
CA ALA A 170 -22.76 20.43 -8.12
C ALA A 170 -23.34 19.01 -8.23
N ASP A 171 -22.61 18.08 -8.87
CA ASP A 171 -23.01 16.67 -8.92
C ASP A 171 -23.08 16.03 -7.53
N ALA A 172 -22.17 16.38 -6.62
CA ALA A 172 -22.18 15.87 -5.26
C ALA A 172 -23.35 16.43 -4.44
N ILE A 173 -23.66 17.73 -4.62
CA ILE A 173 -24.79 18.40 -3.98
C ILE A 173 -26.12 17.75 -4.39
N LEU A 174 -26.29 17.45 -5.68
CA LEU A 174 -27.47 16.75 -6.19
C LEU A 174 -27.65 15.33 -5.61
N ARG A 175 -26.57 14.71 -5.12
CA ARG A 175 -26.59 13.38 -4.48
C ARG A 175 -26.71 13.46 -2.96
N MET A 176 -26.82 14.65 -2.38
CA MET A 176 -27.00 14.81 -0.94
C MET A 176 -28.27 14.11 -0.46
N THR A 177 -28.18 13.55 0.72
CA THR A 177 -29.33 12.93 1.40
C THR A 177 -29.81 13.83 2.53
N LEU A 178 -31.11 13.82 2.82
CA LEU A 178 -31.69 14.67 3.87
C LEU A 178 -31.07 14.44 5.26
N GLY A 179 -30.57 13.22 5.53
CA GLY A 179 -29.86 12.92 6.78
C GLY A 179 -28.59 13.75 6.99
N GLN A 180 -27.95 14.22 5.93
CA GLN A 180 -26.75 15.07 5.99
C GLN A 180 -27.05 16.52 6.40
N LEU A 181 -28.34 16.89 6.51
CA LEU A 181 -28.74 18.22 6.97
C LEU A 181 -28.82 18.33 8.50
N VAL A 182 -28.72 17.21 9.23
CA VAL A 182 -28.76 17.19 10.69
C VAL A 182 -27.49 17.82 11.26
N ASN A 183 -27.60 18.74 12.22
CA ASN A 183 -26.47 19.50 12.80
C ASN A 183 -25.28 18.62 13.22
N LEU A 184 -25.52 17.42 13.76
CA LEU A 184 -24.49 16.46 14.16
C LEU A 184 -23.62 15.95 12.99
N GLU A 185 -24.17 15.89 11.77
CA GLU A 185 -23.44 15.51 10.55
C GLU A 185 -22.73 16.72 9.91
N GLN A 186 -23.11 17.95 10.27
CA GLN A 186 -22.46 19.18 9.79
C GLN A 186 -21.13 19.44 10.52
N GLU A 187 -21.00 18.97 11.76
CA GLU A 187 -19.79 19.11 12.59
C GLU A 187 -18.74 18.00 12.33
N ARG A 188 -19.06 17.00 11.50
CA ARG A 188 -18.23 15.81 11.20
C ARG A 188 -17.40 15.94 9.92
#